data_AF-A0A4V6J2N9-F1
#
_entry.id   AF-A0A4V6J2N9-F1
#
_cell.length_a   1.000
_cell.length_b   1.000
_cell.length_c   1.000
_cell.angle_alpha   90.00
_cell.angle_beta   90.00
_cell.angle_gamma   90.00
#
_symmetry.space_group_name_H-M   'P 1'
#
loop_
_entity.id
_entity.type
_entity.pdbx_description
1 polymer ?
#
loop_
_entity_poly.entity_id
_entity_poly.type
_entity_poly.pdbx_seq_one_letter_code
_entity_poly.pdbx_strand_id
1 'polypeptide(L)' 'MKRILLCVLAMLACQSAHAGRITMQLTEQEETSNGRTLCRYENSIYSFNFVTGSKHCPSVKTFDTEDSD' A
#
# COMPACT_ATOMS: atom_id res chain seq x y z
N MET A 1 10.40 24.75 26.97
CA MET A 1 9.54 25.00 25.78
C MET A 1 10.28 24.74 24.47
N LYS A 2 11.30 25.54 24.09
CA LYS A 2 11.98 25.43 22.77
C LYS A 2 12.72 24.10 22.53
N ARG A 3 13.33 23.52 23.57
CA ARG A 3 14.01 22.21 23.48
C ARG A 3 13.05 21.04 23.24
N ILE A 4 11.86 21.09 23.86
CA ILE A 4 10.83 20.06 23.67
C ILE A 4 10.31 20.09 22.23
N LEU A 5 10.09 21.29 21.68
CA LEU A 5 9.65 21.45 20.29
C LEU A 5 10.70 20.89 19.30
N LEU A 6 11.99 21.11 19.56
CA LEU A 6 13.07 20.54 18.74
C LEU A 6 13.13 19.01 18.83
N CYS A 7 12.93 18.43 20.01
CA CYS A 7 12.87 16.97 20.17
C CYS A 7 11.69 16.35 19.43
N VAL A 8 10.51 16.99 19.48
CA VAL A 8 9.30 16.51 18.77
C VAL A 8 9.48 16.59 17.25
N LEU A 9 10.08 17.67 16.72
CA LEU A 9 10.39 17.77 15.29
C LEU A 9 11.40 16.71 14.84
N ALA A 10 12.42 16.41 15.66
CA ALA A 10 13.42 15.40 15.34
C ALA A 10 12.82 13.99 15.27
N MET A 11 11.86 13.66 16.13
CA MET A 11 11.15 12.37 16.06
C MET A 11 10.25 12.26 14.84
N LEU A 12 9.65 13.37 14.38
CA LEU A 12 8.80 13.38 13.19
C LEU A 12 9.58 13.21 11.87
N ALA A 13 10.89 13.50 11.87
CA ALA A 13 11.78 13.29 10.72
C ALA A 13 12.28 11.84 10.60
N CYS A 14 12.11 11.02 11.64
CA CYS A 14 12.51 9.61 11.66
C CYS A 14 11.34 8.69 11.26
N GLN A 15 10.58 9.08 10.23
CA GLN A 15 9.64 8.14 9.63
C GLN A 15 10.49 7.18 8.79
N SER A 16 10.64 5.95 9.27
CA SER A 16 11.25 4.88 8.51
C SER A 16 10.43 4.66 7.23
N ALA A 17 10.85 5.30 6.13
CA ALA A 17 10.47 4.84 4.81
C ALA A 17 11.12 3.46 4.65
N HIS A 18 10.35 2.41 4.91
CA HIS A 18 10.81 1.04 4.75
C HIS A 18 10.97 0.79 3.24
N ALA A 19 12.18 1.02 2.72
CA ALA A 19 12.57 0.55 1.41
C ALA A 19 12.37 -0.97 1.39
N GLY A 20 11.47 -1.46 0.54
CA GLY A 20 10.97 -2.84 0.59
C GLY A 20 9.45 -2.93 0.70
N ARG A 21 8.75 -1.85 1.05
CA ARG A 21 7.27 -1.80 1.08
C ARG A 21 6.72 -0.59 0.36
N ILE A 22 5.63 -0.80 -0.36
CA ILE A 22 4.92 0.25 -1.10
C ILE A 22 3.43 0.21 -0.79
N THR A 23 2.86 1.37 -0.49
CA THR A 23 1.40 1.54 -0.40
C THR A 23 0.88 2.06 -1.73
N MET A 24 -0.03 1.32 -2.34
CA MET A 24 -0.58 1.63 -3.66
C MET A 24 -2.09 1.84 -3.58
N GLN A 25 -2.60 2.65 -4.50
CA GLN A 25 -4.03 2.87 -4.68
C GLN A 25 -4.60 1.82 -5.62
N LEU A 26 -5.84 1.40 -5.37
CA LEU A 26 -6.57 0.50 -6.26
C LEU A 26 -6.73 1.15 -7.63
N THR A 27 -6.33 0.43 -8.68
CA THR A 27 -6.49 0.90 -10.07
C THR A 27 -7.68 0.23 -10.74
N GLU A 28 -7.90 -1.06 -10.50
CA GLU A 28 -8.99 -1.82 -11.12
C GLU A 28 -9.52 -2.92 -10.19
N GLN A 29 -10.79 -3.23 -10.34
CA GLN A 29 -11.48 -4.29 -9.63
C GLN A 29 -12.32 -5.12 -10.62
N GLU A 30 -12.22 -6.45 -10.53
CA GLU A 30 -13.01 -7.38 -11.35
C GLU A 30 -13.62 -8.49 -10.48
N GLU A 31 -14.91 -8.78 -10.66
CA GLU A 31 -15.53 -9.96 -10.06
C GLU A 31 -15.19 -11.22 -10.87
N THR A 32 -14.57 -12.18 -10.21
CA THR A 32 -14.25 -13.48 -10.80
C THR A 32 -15.48 -14.39 -10.78
N SER A 33 -15.53 -15.34 -11.72
CA SER A 33 -16.59 -16.34 -11.83
C SER A 33 -16.80 -17.21 -10.58
N ASN A 34 -15.82 -17.27 -9.68
CA ASN A 34 -15.89 -18.01 -8.42
C ASN A 34 -16.45 -17.19 -7.25
N GLY A 35 -17.01 -16.00 -7.49
CA GLY A 35 -17.53 -15.12 -6.45
C GLY A 35 -16.45 -14.46 -5.59
N ARG A 36 -15.20 -14.50 -6.07
CA ARG A 36 -14.06 -13.75 -5.51
C ARG A 36 -13.85 -12.49 -6.34
N THR A 37 -13.10 -11.55 -5.81
CA THR A 37 -12.82 -10.28 -6.49
C THR A 37 -11.32 -10.13 -6.66
N LEU A 38 -10.90 -9.85 -7.90
CA LEU A 38 -9.53 -9.52 -8.26
C LEU A 38 -9.34 -8.00 -8.14
N CYS A 39 -8.31 -7.59 -7.41
CA CYS A 39 -7.92 -6.21 -7.17
C CYS A 39 -6.55 -5.96 -7.78
N ARG A 40 -6.46 -5.00 -8.69
CA ARG A 40 -5.20 -4.57 -9.31
C ARG A 40 -4.71 -3.27 -8.69
N TYR A 41 -3.42 -3.24 -8.37
CA TYR A 41 -2.72 -2.09 -7.83
C TYR A 41 -1.48 -1.85 -8.68
N GLU A 42 -1.50 -0.80 -9.49
CA GLU A 42 -0.47 -0.56 -10.50
C GLU A 42 0.02 0.89 -10.49
N ASN A 43 1.30 1.07 -10.80
CA ASN A 43 1.93 2.35 -11.14
C ASN A 43 2.99 2.06 -12.22
N SER A 44 3.74 3.08 -12.65
CA SER A 44 4.77 2.98 -13.69
C SER A 44 5.94 2.03 -13.37
N ILE A 45 6.04 1.51 -12.14
CA ILE A 45 7.18 0.67 -11.68
C ILE A 45 6.71 -0.69 -11.15
N TYR A 46 5.49 -0.81 -10.61
CA TYR A 46 5.03 -2.01 -9.92
C TYR A 46 3.60 -2.36 -10.33
N SER A 47 3.30 -3.66 -10.39
CA SER A 47 1.95 -4.18 -10.63
C SER A 47 1.68 -5.35 -9.68
N PHE A 48 0.63 -5.23 -8.87
CA PHE A 48 0.22 -6.26 -7.92
C PHE A 48 -1.22 -6.70 -8.14
N ASN A 49 -1.43 -8.02 -8.08
CA ASN A 49 -2.74 -8.64 -8.11
C ASN A 49 -3.09 -9.18 -6.71
N PHE A 50 -4.28 -8.84 -6.22
CA PHE A 50 -4.78 -9.30 -4.92
C PHE A 50 -6.17 -9.88 -5.07
N VAL A 51 -6.33 -11.17 -4.77
CA VAL A 51 -7.64 -11.84 -4.81
C VAL A 51 -8.23 -11.89 -3.41
N THR A 52 -9.44 -11.35 -3.26
CA THR A 52 -10.19 -11.36 -2.00
C THR A 52 -11.55 -12.01 -2.17
N GLY A 53 -12.11 -12.55 -1.08
CA GLY A 53 -13.52 -12.98 -1.03
C GLY A 53 -14.48 -11.83 -0.71
N SER A 54 -13.96 -10.64 -0.40
CA SER A 54 -14.77 -9.44 -0.18
C SER A 54 -15.28 -8.88 -1.50
N LYS A 55 -16.52 -8.38 -1.52
CA LYS A 55 -17.08 -7.69 -2.70
C LYS A 55 -16.28 -6.44 -3.12
N HIS A 56 -15.61 -5.80 -2.17
CA HIS A 56 -14.89 -4.55 -2.38
C HIS A 56 -13.40 -4.69 -2.05
N CYS A 57 -12.57 -4.22 -2.97
CA CYS A 57 -11.13 -4.10 -2.79
C CYS A 57 -10.81 -2.94 -1.84
N PRO A 58 -9.77 -3.06 -1.00
CA PRO A 58 -9.25 -1.93 -0.26
C PRO A 58 -8.85 -0.78 -1.20
N SER A 59 -9.26 0.45 -0.90
CA SER A 59 -8.87 1.62 -1.72
C SER A 59 -7.35 1.83 -1.76
N VAL A 60 -6.67 1.46 -0.68
CA VAL A 60 -5.21 1.40 -0.61
C VAL A 60 -4.77 0.08 -0.01
N LYS A 61 -3.62 -0.41 -0.46
CA LYS A 61 -3.01 -1.61 0.10
C LYS A 61 -1.48 -1.49 0.08
N THR A 62 -0.85 -1.97 1.15
CA THR A 62 0.61 -2.08 1.22
C THR A 62 1.04 -3.47 0.74
N PHE A 63 2.09 -3.48 -0.07
CA PHE A 63 2.76 -4.66 -0.61
C PHE A 63 4.24 -4.58 -0.28
N ASP A 64 4.88 -5.74 -0.14
CA ASP A 64 6.33 -5.81 -0.14
C ASP A 64 6.80 -5.75 -1.61
N THR A 65 7.74 -4.87 -1.94
CA THR A 65 8.15 -4.61 -3.33
C THR A 65 8.89 -5.77 -3.97
N GLU A 66 9.41 -6.69 -3.14
CA GLU A 66 10.04 -7.93 -3.57
C GLU A 66 9.04 -8.94 -4.19
N ASP A 67 7.74 -8.79 -3.88
CA ASP A 67 6.67 -9.65 -4.41
C ASP A 67 6.13 -9.17 -5.77
N SER A 68 6.70 -8.12 -6.37
CA SER A 68 6.29 -7.68 -7.70
C SER A 68 6.78 -8.67 -8.76
N ASP A 69 5.87 -9.09 -9.64
CA ASP A 69 6.18 -9.82 -10.88
C ASP A 69 7.12 -9.01 -11.79
#